data_AF-A0A061P542-F1
#
_entry.id   AF-A0A061P542-F1
#
_cell.length_a   1.000
_cell.length_b   1.000
_cell.length_c   1.000
_cell.angle_alpha   90.00
_cell.angle_beta   90.00
_cell.angle_gamma   90.00
#
_symmetry.space_group_name_H-M   'P 1'
#
loop_
_entity.id
_entity.type
_entity.pdbx_description
1 polymer ?
#
loop_
_entity_poly.entity_id
_entity_poly.type
_entity_poly.pdbx_seq_one_letter_code
_entity_poly.pdbx_strand_id
1 'polypeptide(L)'
;MEYNDITARCTFGGKTMSKDYRVLLYYKYVDMPDYEEYAAEHLRFCKENELKGRIIVAPEGINGTVSGTVEQTERYMNYVKQDPRFEDLWFKIDESDEHTFKKMFVRPKQELVTWRLDDEIDDNPNNLTGQYLSPKEFHDALLDEDTIVIDGRNDYEYEIGHFRNAIKPGVQSSREFPEWIDENLEEYKDKRVITYCTGGVRCEKLTGILMNKGFKDVAQLHGGVVNYSQDEEVQGRLWDGKLYVFDERISIRANHTDEDVVIATCHHCGTTEDRYINCSNPECNRQYVCCTECEEKHEAACTTECREHPRNRWPNIKETYADKKAQ
;
A
#
# COMPACT_ATOMS: atom_id res chain seq x y z
N MET A 1 30.18 -9.39 3.10
CA MET A 1 29.71 -8.99 1.76
C MET A 1 29.09 -7.63 1.94
N GLU A 2 29.74 -6.61 1.41
CA GLU A 2 29.40 -5.20 1.61
C GLU A 2 28.06 -4.90 0.94
N TYR A 3 27.14 -4.28 1.70
CA TYR A 3 25.93 -3.69 1.16
C TYR A 3 26.35 -2.47 0.34
N ASN A 4 26.17 -2.55 -0.98
CA ASN A 4 26.33 -1.39 -1.85
C ASN A 4 25.22 -0.38 -1.56
N ASP A 5 25.66 0.82 -1.23
CA ASP A 5 24.86 2.04 -1.06
C ASP A 5 24.27 2.44 -2.43
N ILE A 6 22.99 2.13 -2.65
CA ILE A 6 22.26 2.50 -3.86
C ILE A 6 21.65 3.88 -3.63
N THR A 7 22.44 4.92 -3.87
CA THR A 7 21.91 6.26 -4.19
C THR A 7 22.04 6.47 -5.70
N ALA A 8 21.09 5.95 -6.48
CA ALA A 8 21.01 6.29 -7.90
C ALA A 8 20.58 7.75 -8.04
N ARG A 9 21.54 8.61 -8.38
CA ARG A 9 21.34 10.04 -8.62
C ARG A 9 21.48 10.34 -10.11
N CYS A 10 20.36 10.51 -10.81
CA CYS A 10 20.36 11.23 -12.08
C CYS A 10 20.44 12.73 -11.79
N THR A 11 21.64 13.32 -11.93
CA THR A 11 21.84 14.77 -11.80
C THR A 11 21.97 15.44 -13.16
N PHE A 12 21.06 16.36 -13.47
CA PHE A 12 21.32 17.50 -14.35
C PHE A 12 21.04 18.78 -13.57
N GLY A 13 22.10 19.51 -13.19
CA GLY A 13 22.04 20.94 -12.91
C GLY A 13 21.24 21.43 -11.69
N GLY A 14 21.33 20.77 -10.54
CA GLY A 14 20.84 21.30 -9.26
C GLY A 14 21.08 20.30 -8.14
N LYS A 15 21.71 20.72 -7.03
CA LYS A 15 21.87 19.87 -5.85
C LYS A 15 20.49 19.59 -5.26
N THR A 16 19.91 18.42 -5.52
CA THR A 16 18.81 17.90 -4.71
C THR A 16 19.36 17.62 -3.32
N MET A 17 18.94 18.40 -2.32
CA MET A 17 19.23 18.08 -0.94
C MET A 17 18.42 16.81 -0.59
N SER A 18 19.11 15.79 -0.05
CA SER A 18 18.44 14.63 0.56
C SER A 18 17.40 15.13 1.54
N LYS A 19 16.18 14.57 1.50
CA LYS A 19 15.17 14.95 2.49
C LYS A 19 15.58 14.45 3.88
N ASP A 20 15.16 15.17 4.91
CA ASP A 20 15.56 14.88 6.31
C ASP A 20 14.76 13.72 6.93
N TYR A 21 13.59 13.37 6.36
CA TYR A 21 12.73 12.28 6.82
C TYR A 21 12.70 11.11 5.85
N ARG A 22 12.48 9.92 6.42
CA ARG A 22 12.24 8.68 5.70
C ARG A 22 10.94 8.04 6.15
N VAL A 23 10.33 7.29 5.24
CA VAL A 23 9.24 6.36 5.50
C VAL A 23 9.78 4.96 5.27
N LEU A 24 9.62 4.10 6.27
CA LEU A 24 9.97 2.69 6.21
C LEU A 24 8.68 1.88 6.05
N LEU A 25 8.57 1.11 4.98
CA LEU A 25 7.51 0.13 4.74
C LEU A 25 8.10 -1.27 4.79
N TYR A 26 7.54 -2.15 5.61
CA TYR A 26 8.05 -3.51 5.78
C TYR A 26 6.95 -4.44 6.29
N TYR A 27 7.15 -5.72 6.05
CA TYR A 27 6.40 -6.79 6.68
C TYR A 27 7.28 -8.04 6.74
N LYS A 28 6.95 -8.96 7.63
CA LYS A 28 7.50 -10.31 7.62
C LYS A 28 6.52 -11.26 8.29
N TYR A 29 6.24 -12.36 7.61
CA TYR A 29 5.55 -13.50 8.21
C TYR A 29 6.57 -14.35 8.97
N VAL A 30 6.32 -14.57 10.26
CA VAL A 30 7.17 -15.36 11.17
C VAL A 30 6.35 -15.67 12.42
N ASP A 31 6.55 -16.84 13.01
CA ASP A 31 5.83 -17.21 14.23
C ASP A 31 6.16 -16.25 15.39
N MET A 32 5.12 -15.64 15.95
CA MET A 32 5.19 -14.67 17.05
C MET A 32 4.19 -15.03 18.16
N PRO A 33 4.45 -16.09 18.95
CA PRO A 33 3.57 -16.45 20.07
C PRO A 33 3.47 -15.35 21.15
N ASP A 34 4.48 -14.48 21.23
CA ASP A 34 4.63 -13.33 22.13
C ASP A 34 4.14 -12.00 21.53
N TYR A 35 3.36 -12.02 20.44
CA TYR A 35 3.01 -10.81 19.66
C TYR A 35 2.40 -9.66 20.48
N GLU A 36 1.66 -9.93 21.55
CA GLU A 36 1.06 -8.90 22.41
C GLU A 36 2.10 -8.16 23.26
N GLU A 37 3.03 -8.90 23.85
CA GLU A 37 4.15 -8.35 24.61
C GLU A 37 5.07 -7.58 23.67
N TYR A 38 5.45 -8.20 22.54
CA TYR A 38 6.26 -7.55 21.52
C TYR A 38 5.63 -6.23 21.05
N ALA A 39 4.31 -6.20 20.76
CA ALA A 39 3.62 -4.98 20.36
C ALA A 39 3.72 -3.85 21.40
N ALA A 40 3.60 -4.19 22.70
CA ALA A 40 3.70 -3.22 23.78
C ALA A 40 5.13 -2.65 23.91
N GLU A 41 6.14 -3.50 23.84
CA GLU A 41 7.55 -3.10 23.90
C GLU A 41 7.96 -2.27 22.68
N HIS A 42 7.53 -2.68 21.49
CA HIS A 42 7.80 -1.95 20.24
C HIS A 42 7.16 -0.56 20.27
N LEU A 43 5.96 -0.42 20.82
CA LEU A 43 5.31 0.89 20.99
C LEU A 43 6.13 1.82 21.90
N ARG A 44 6.65 1.27 23.01
CA ARG A 44 7.50 2.02 23.94
C ARG A 44 8.76 2.51 23.22
N PHE A 45 9.46 1.61 22.53
CA PHE A 45 10.63 1.97 21.73
C PHE A 45 10.31 3.05 20.70
N CYS A 46 9.26 2.87 19.89
CA CYS A 46 8.91 3.85 18.86
C CYS A 46 8.61 5.24 19.44
N LYS A 47 7.93 5.31 20.59
CA LYS A 47 7.62 6.59 21.24
C LYS A 47 8.84 7.26 21.84
N GLU A 48 9.72 6.50 22.49
CA GLU A 48 10.98 7.02 23.06
C GLU A 48 11.94 7.54 21.98
N ASN A 49 11.80 7.04 20.75
CA ASN A 49 12.58 7.46 19.58
C ASN A 49 11.81 8.40 18.64
N GLU A 50 10.67 8.95 19.10
CA GLU A 50 9.87 9.94 18.37
C GLU A 50 9.40 9.52 16.97
N LEU A 51 9.32 8.21 16.70
CA LEU A 51 8.76 7.69 15.45
C LEU A 51 7.25 7.89 15.42
N LYS A 52 6.70 8.04 14.22
CA LYS A 52 5.24 8.03 13.98
C LYS A 52 4.93 7.00 12.92
N GLY A 53 3.75 6.40 12.97
CA GLY A 53 3.50 5.25 12.12
C GLY A 53 2.38 4.36 12.61
N ARG A 54 2.19 3.28 11.87
CA ARG A 54 1.28 2.19 12.22
C ARG A 54 2.00 0.87 12.03
N ILE A 55 2.00 0.07 13.08
CA ILE A 55 2.53 -1.29 13.10
C ILE A 55 1.43 -2.20 13.59
N ILE A 56 1.25 -3.31 12.90
CA ILE A 56 0.46 -4.45 13.33
C ILE A 56 1.43 -5.57 13.66
N VAL A 57 1.23 -6.18 14.83
CA VAL A 57 1.91 -7.40 15.23
C VAL A 57 0.82 -8.44 15.45
N ALA A 58 1.02 -9.64 14.93
CA ALA A 58 0.07 -10.74 15.01
C ALA A 58 0.83 -12.04 15.28
N PRO A 59 0.15 -13.14 15.67
CA PRO A 59 0.80 -14.44 15.79
C PRO A 59 1.60 -14.87 14.55
N GLU A 60 1.20 -14.38 13.37
CA GLU A 60 1.81 -14.67 12.08
C GLU A 60 2.94 -13.70 11.68
N GLY A 61 3.27 -12.68 12.48
CA GLY A 61 4.43 -11.81 12.23
C GLY A 61 4.22 -10.32 12.49
N ILE A 62 4.85 -9.47 11.65
CA ILE A 62 4.82 -8.01 11.74
C ILE A 62 4.53 -7.35 10.39
N ASN A 63 3.77 -6.25 10.39
CA ASN A 63 3.54 -5.38 9.23
C ASN A 63 3.55 -3.93 9.69
N GLY A 64 4.37 -3.08 9.08
CA GLY A 64 4.55 -1.73 9.56
C GLY A 64 4.85 -0.70 8.49
N THR A 65 4.39 0.51 8.77
CA THR A 65 4.85 1.73 8.11
C THR A 65 5.18 2.77 9.18
N VAL A 66 6.42 3.22 9.22
CA VAL A 66 6.87 4.25 10.17
C VAL A 66 7.60 5.37 9.44
N SER A 67 7.49 6.58 9.95
CA SER A 67 8.30 7.72 9.52
C SER A 67 9.08 8.31 10.68
N GLY A 68 10.22 8.90 10.35
CA GLY A 68 11.14 9.57 11.26
C GLY A 68 12.27 10.21 10.47
N THR A 69 13.15 10.91 11.15
CA THR A 69 14.39 11.41 10.53
C THR A 69 15.25 10.25 10.04
N VAL A 70 16.23 10.54 9.19
CA VAL A 70 17.24 9.54 8.77
C VAL A 70 17.85 8.83 9.98
N GLU A 71 18.29 9.58 10.99
CA GLU A 71 18.88 8.99 12.21
C GLU A 71 17.89 8.13 13.01
N GLN A 72 16.66 8.59 13.20
CA GLN A 72 15.62 7.84 13.92
C GLN A 72 15.29 6.53 13.20
N THR A 73 15.20 6.56 11.87
CA THR A 73 14.88 5.38 11.05
C THR A 73 16.02 4.38 10.99
N GLU A 74 17.28 4.84 10.92
CA GLU A 74 18.46 3.95 11.06
C GLU A 74 18.50 3.27 12.43
N ARG A 75 18.28 4.03 13.51
CA ARG A 75 18.19 3.47 14.87
C ARG A 75 17.08 2.44 14.98
N TYR A 76 15.94 2.72 14.36
CA TYR A 76 14.81 1.80 14.32
C TYR A 76 15.13 0.50 13.58
N MET A 77 15.67 0.58 12.35
CA MET A 77 16.04 -0.60 11.58
C MET A 77 17.04 -1.47 12.35
N ASN A 78 18.03 -0.86 12.99
CA ASN A 78 19.00 -1.56 13.83
C ASN A 78 18.36 -2.20 15.08
N TYR A 79 17.36 -1.56 15.69
CA TYR A 79 16.62 -2.14 16.80
C TYR A 79 15.79 -3.36 16.36
N VAL A 80 15.04 -3.26 15.27
CA VAL A 80 14.23 -4.37 14.77
C VAL A 80 15.10 -5.57 14.38
N LYS A 81 16.24 -5.32 13.72
CA LYS A 81 17.18 -6.36 13.29
C LYS A 81 17.99 -7.01 14.43
N GLN A 82 17.86 -6.54 15.68
CA GLN A 82 18.46 -7.24 16.83
C GLN A 82 17.69 -8.49 17.22
N ASP A 83 16.40 -8.55 16.90
CA ASP A 83 15.62 -9.77 17.05
C ASP A 83 15.97 -10.72 15.88
N PRO A 84 16.47 -11.94 16.14
CA PRO A 84 16.83 -12.90 15.09
C PRO A 84 15.69 -13.21 14.13
N ARG A 85 14.43 -13.05 14.55
CA ARG A 85 13.26 -13.22 13.68
C ARG A 85 13.23 -12.21 12.54
N PHE A 86 13.89 -11.07 12.66
CA PHE A 86 13.85 -9.95 11.73
C PHE A 86 15.23 -9.53 11.20
N GLU A 87 16.28 -10.35 11.36
CA GLU A 87 17.65 -9.99 10.93
C GLU A 87 17.75 -9.63 9.43
N ASP A 88 16.99 -10.34 8.60
CA ASP A 88 16.86 -10.22 7.16
C ASP A 88 15.64 -9.37 6.74
N LEU A 89 14.95 -8.72 7.68
CA LEU A 89 13.78 -7.90 7.39
C LEU A 89 14.13 -6.80 6.39
N TRP A 90 13.42 -6.80 5.27
CA TRP A 90 13.58 -5.82 4.22
C TRP A 90 12.73 -4.58 4.48
N PHE A 91 13.41 -3.46 4.73
CA PHE A 91 12.81 -2.15 4.80
C PHE A 91 12.83 -1.50 3.42
N LYS A 92 11.65 -1.21 2.88
CA LYS A 92 11.49 -0.34 1.71
C LYS A 92 11.50 1.09 2.22
N ILE A 93 12.46 1.87 1.74
CA ILE A 93 12.73 3.22 2.23
C ILE A 93 12.25 4.22 1.19
N ASP A 94 11.47 5.19 1.61
CA ASP A 94 11.03 6.32 0.80
C ASP A 94 11.38 7.63 1.50
N GLU A 95 11.64 8.70 0.75
CA GLU A 95 12.03 9.99 1.30
C GLU A 95 10.82 10.90 1.50
N SER A 96 10.81 11.68 2.59
CA SER A 96 9.74 12.62 2.88
C SER A 96 10.28 13.90 3.50
N ASP A 97 9.55 15.01 3.35
CA ASP A 97 9.95 16.30 3.92
C ASP A 97 9.61 16.38 5.41
N GLU A 98 8.68 15.54 5.88
CA GLU A 98 8.22 15.47 7.26
C GLU A 98 7.69 14.08 7.62
N HIS A 99 7.14 13.93 8.84
CA HIS A 99 6.40 12.72 9.20
C HIS A 99 5.13 12.56 8.37
N THR A 100 4.95 11.36 7.82
CA THR A 100 3.72 10.98 7.09
C THR A 100 2.59 10.48 7.99
N PHE A 101 2.79 10.47 9.30
CA PHE A 101 1.79 10.07 10.28
C PHE A 101 1.66 11.10 11.40
N LYS A 102 0.44 11.31 11.90
CA LYS A 102 0.20 12.21 13.04
C LYS A 102 0.59 11.62 14.39
N LYS A 103 0.50 10.29 14.55
CA LYS A 103 0.71 9.57 15.81
C LYS A 103 1.36 8.22 15.55
N MET A 104 1.95 7.65 16.60
CA MET A 104 2.46 6.28 16.60
C MET A 104 1.41 5.30 17.13
N PHE A 105 1.19 4.21 16.41
CA PHE A 105 0.40 3.07 16.85
C PHE A 105 1.16 1.78 16.59
N VAL A 106 1.26 0.93 17.61
CA VAL A 106 1.57 -0.49 17.47
C VAL A 106 0.38 -1.24 18.04
N ARG A 107 -0.22 -2.14 17.26
CA ARG A 107 -1.46 -2.80 17.62
C ARG A 107 -1.31 -4.31 17.51
N PRO A 108 -1.52 -5.06 18.61
CA PRO A 108 -1.69 -6.49 18.51
C PRO A 108 -3.00 -6.79 17.76
N LYS A 109 -2.94 -7.72 16.81
CA LYS A 109 -4.07 -8.21 16.02
C LYS A 109 -3.95 -9.72 15.85
N GLN A 110 -5.02 -10.35 15.37
CA GLN A 110 -5.00 -11.77 15.04
C GLN A 110 -4.34 -12.03 13.68
N GLU A 111 -4.35 -11.04 12.78
CA GLU A 111 -3.77 -11.13 11.44
C GLU A 111 -3.13 -9.79 11.07
N LEU A 112 -2.05 -9.83 10.28
CA LEU A 112 -1.36 -8.66 9.70
C LEU A 112 -2.21 -7.96 8.66
N VAL A 113 -2.97 -8.74 7.89
CA VAL A 113 -4.05 -8.32 7.00
C VAL A 113 -5.23 -9.20 7.31
N THR A 114 -6.42 -8.63 7.46
CA THR A 114 -7.57 -9.41 7.91
C THR A 114 -8.28 -10.14 6.77
N TRP A 115 -8.03 -11.45 6.66
CA TRP A 115 -8.70 -12.36 5.71
C TRP A 115 -9.83 -13.16 6.37
N ARG A 116 -9.70 -13.54 7.65
CA ARG A 116 -10.68 -14.41 8.37
C ARG A 116 -11.19 -15.56 7.51
N LEU A 117 -10.25 -16.31 6.97
CA LEU A 117 -10.55 -17.48 6.14
C LEU A 117 -11.08 -18.62 7.00
N ASP A 118 -11.74 -19.57 6.36
CA ASP A 118 -12.10 -20.84 6.98
C ASP A 118 -10.83 -21.66 7.26
N ASP A 119 -10.83 -22.47 8.32
CA ASP A 119 -9.69 -23.27 8.76
C ASP A 119 -9.28 -24.33 7.70
N GLU A 120 -10.12 -24.58 6.70
CA GLU A 120 -9.84 -25.49 5.57
C GLU A 120 -8.87 -24.92 4.52
N ILE A 121 -8.60 -23.61 4.53
CA ILE A 121 -7.68 -22.96 3.60
C ILE A 121 -6.34 -22.74 4.31
N ASP A 122 -5.27 -23.41 3.86
CA ASP A 122 -3.91 -23.08 4.32
C ASP A 122 -3.52 -21.70 3.77
N ASP A 123 -3.59 -20.69 4.64
CA ASP A 123 -3.29 -19.31 4.33
C ASP A 123 -1.97 -18.84 4.96
N ASN A 124 -1.16 -19.76 5.49
CA ASN A 124 0.12 -19.42 6.10
C ASN A 124 1.18 -19.23 5.02
N PRO A 125 1.71 -18.00 4.82
CA PRO A 125 2.68 -17.74 3.77
C PRO A 125 4.02 -18.47 3.95
N ASN A 126 4.32 -18.95 5.17
CA ASN A 126 5.51 -19.77 5.42
C ASN A 126 5.39 -21.19 4.86
N ASN A 127 4.15 -21.66 4.62
CA ASN A 127 3.86 -22.97 4.05
C ASN A 127 3.63 -22.87 2.54
N LEU A 128 2.80 -21.91 2.11
CA LEU A 128 2.31 -21.81 0.74
C LEU A 128 2.21 -20.35 0.30
N THR A 129 3.03 -19.98 -0.68
CA THR A 129 3.01 -18.66 -1.31
C THR A 129 3.44 -18.79 -2.78
N GLY A 130 2.96 -17.90 -3.63
CA GLY A 130 3.27 -17.89 -5.06
C GLY A 130 4.70 -17.44 -5.35
N GLN A 131 5.19 -17.74 -6.56
CA GLN A 131 6.54 -17.35 -6.99
C GLN A 131 6.74 -15.84 -6.90
N TYR A 132 7.85 -15.41 -6.31
CA TYR A 132 8.27 -14.00 -6.31
C TYR A 132 8.84 -13.62 -7.68
N LEU A 133 8.23 -12.62 -8.32
CA LEU A 133 8.78 -11.95 -9.50
C LEU A 133 9.47 -10.66 -9.07
N SER A 134 10.70 -10.46 -9.54
CA SER A 134 11.35 -9.14 -9.51
C SER A 134 10.54 -8.11 -10.31
N PRO A 135 10.77 -6.81 -10.10
CA PRO A 135 10.10 -5.77 -10.89
C PRO A 135 10.21 -5.99 -12.40
N LYS A 136 11.39 -6.38 -12.90
CA LYS A 136 11.60 -6.66 -14.31
C LYS A 136 10.83 -7.88 -14.81
N GLU A 137 10.87 -8.99 -14.08
CA GLU A 137 10.11 -10.20 -14.44
C GLU A 137 8.59 -9.93 -14.41
N PHE A 138 8.12 -9.13 -13.45
CA PHE A 138 6.72 -8.73 -13.37
C PHE A 138 6.34 -7.83 -14.54
N HIS A 139 7.17 -6.86 -14.92
CA HIS A 139 6.97 -6.03 -16.11
C HIS A 139 6.84 -6.89 -17.37
N ASP A 140 7.71 -7.87 -17.54
CA ASP A 140 7.66 -8.75 -18.71
C ASP A 140 6.38 -9.61 -18.71
N ALA A 141 5.93 -10.05 -17.54
CA ALA A 141 4.65 -10.75 -17.39
C ALA A 141 3.43 -9.86 -17.64
N LEU A 142 3.50 -8.54 -17.36
CA LEU A 142 2.43 -7.58 -17.70
C LEU A 142 2.25 -7.40 -19.22
N LEU A 143 3.30 -7.65 -20.00
CA LEU A 143 3.29 -7.54 -21.46
C LEU A 143 2.81 -8.82 -22.16
N ASP A 144 2.70 -9.92 -21.43
CA ASP A 144 2.20 -11.19 -21.95
C ASP A 144 0.66 -11.22 -21.94
N GLU A 145 0.06 -11.27 -23.14
CA GLU A 145 -1.39 -11.26 -23.33
C GLU A 145 -2.09 -12.50 -22.74
N ASP A 146 -1.36 -13.60 -22.51
CA ASP A 146 -1.88 -14.82 -21.90
C ASP A 146 -1.82 -14.81 -20.36
N THR A 147 -1.12 -13.82 -19.77
CA THR A 147 -1.00 -13.68 -18.32
C THR A 147 -2.21 -12.95 -17.73
N ILE A 148 -2.84 -13.56 -16.72
CA ILE A 148 -3.93 -12.95 -15.95
C ILE A 148 -3.33 -12.13 -14.82
N VAL A 149 -3.60 -10.83 -14.82
CA VAL A 149 -3.11 -9.89 -13.80
C VAL A 149 -4.24 -9.52 -12.86
N ILE A 150 -4.10 -9.81 -11.56
CA ILE A 150 -5.12 -9.53 -10.55
C ILE A 150 -4.62 -8.46 -9.59
N ASP A 151 -5.37 -7.37 -9.44
CA ASP A 151 -5.10 -6.39 -8.40
C ASP A 151 -5.49 -6.94 -7.02
N GLY A 152 -4.51 -7.26 -6.18
CA GLY A 152 -4.74 -7.81 -4.84
C GLY A 152 -5.16 -6.76 -3.79
N ARG A 153 -5.72 -5.62 -4.22
CA ARG A 153 -6.10 -4.48 -3.38
C ARG A 153 -7.61 -4.26 -3.34
N ASN A 154 -8.05 -3.31 -2.50
CA ASN A 154 -9.45 -2.94 -2.40
C ASN A 154 -9.86 -1.99 -3.54
N ASP A 155 -11.17 -1.86 -3.77
CA ASP A 155 -11.77 -1.09 -4.84
C ASP A 155 -11.27 0.37 -4.97
N TYR A 156 -11.18 1.10 -3.86
CA TYR A 156 -10.73 2.49 -3.83
C TYR A 156 -9.24 2.62 -4.17
N GLU A 157 -8.43 1.59 -3.94
CA GLU A 157 -7.00 1.62 -4.30
C GLU A 157 -6.82 1.47 -5.80
N TYR A 158 -7.68 0.68 -6.45
CA TYR A 158 -7.69 0.48 -7.91
C TYR A 158 -8.15 1.75 -8.65
N GLU A 159 -9.17 2.43 -8.13
CA GLU A 159 -9.78 3.61 -8.77
C GLU A 159 -8.79 4.74 -9.05
N ILE A 160 -7.80 4.93 -8.18
CA ILE A 160 -6.81 6.00 -8.32
C ILE A 160 -5.58 5.61 -9.13
N GLY A 161 -5.28 4.32 -9.23
CA GLY A 161 -4.17 3.83 -10.02
C GLY A 161 -4.03 2.32 -9.96
N HIS A 162 -3.61 1.71 -11.06
CA HIS A 162 -3.45 0.26 -11.22
C HIS A 162 -2.52 -0.04 -12.40
N PHE A 163 -2.06 -1.29 -12.51
CA PHE A 163 -1.34 -1.71 -13.71
C PHE A 163 -2.29 -1.84 -14.90
N ARG A 164 -1.84 -1.46 -16.08
CA ARG A 164 -2.58 -1.68 -17.33
C ARG A 164 -3.03 -3.13 -17.45
N ASN A 165 -4.27 -3.32 -17.88
CA ASN A 165 -4.91 -4.64 -18.06
C ASN A 165 -5.11 -5.46 -16.77
N ALA A 166 -4.82 -4.91 -15.58
CA ALA A 166 -5.12 -5.59 -14.33
C ALA A 166 -6.64 -5.73 -14.14
N ILE A 167 -7.08 -6.92 -13.75
CA ILE A 167 -8.46 -7.18 -13.35
C ILE A 167 -8.68 -6.54 -11.98
N LYS A 168 -9.66 -5.64 -11.89
CA LYS A 168 -10.22 -5.14 -10.64
C LYS A 168 -11.09 -6.24 -10.01
N PRO A 169 -10.73 -6.81 -8.85
CA PRO A 169 -11.65 -7.66 -8.14
C PRO A 169 -12.81 -6.82 -7.61
N GLY A 170 -14.03 -7.35 -7.68
CA GLY A 170 -15.24 -6.69 -7.20
C GLY A 170 -15.36 -6.67 -5.67
N VAL A 171 -14.24 -6.68 -4.94
CA VAL A 171 -14.17 -6.90 -3.49
C VAL A 171 -13.99 -5.60 -2.70
N GLN A 172 -14.68 -5.52 -1.57
CA GLN A 172 -14.56 -4.41 -0.61
C GLN A 172 -13.53 -4.72 0.49
N SER A 173 -13.22 -5.99 0.69
CA SER A 173 -12.25 -6.45 1.67
C SER A 173 -11.54 -7.74 1.25
N SER A 174 -10.38 -8.00 1.84
CA SER A 174 -9.59 -9.21 1.55
C SER A 174 -10.34 -10.53 1.77
N ARG A 175 -11.39 -10.54 2.60
CA ARG A 175 -12.17 -11.75 2.93
C ARG A 175 -13.04 -12.26 1.79
N GLU A 176 -13.34 -11.38 0.83
CA GLU A 176 -14.23 -11.68 -0.29
C GLU A 176 -13.47 -12.29 -1.47
N PHE A 177 -12.14 -12.25 -1.46
CA PHE A 177 -11.32 -12.82 -2.55
C PHE A 177 -11.57 -14.30 -2.81
N PRO A 178 -11.67 -15.20 -1.80
CA PRO A 178 -11.90 -16.61 -2.07
C PRO A 178 -13.18 -16.85 -2.89
N GLU A 179 -14.29 -16.21 -2.53
CA GLU A 179 -15.56 -16.29 -3.24
C GLU A 179 -15.45 -15.66 -4.63
N TRP A 180 -14.84 -14.47 -4.74
CA TRP A 180 -14.63 -13.82 -6.02
C TRP A 180 -13.78 -14.66 -7.00
N ILE A 181 -12.75 -15.35 -6.51
CA ILE A 181 -11.93 -16.25 -7.34
C ILE A 181 -12.77 -17.40 -7.90
N ASP A 182 -13.60 -18.05 -7.06
CA ASP A 182 -14.45 -19.16 -7.48
C ASP A 182 -15.47 -18.73 -8.55
N GLU A 183 -16.02 -17.53 -8.41
CA GLU A 183 -17.03 -16.99 -9.34
C GLU A 183 -16.44 -16.51 -10.67
N ASN A 184 -15.19 -16.03 -10.69
CA ASN A 184 -14.67 -15.25 -11.82
C ASN A 184 -13.46 -15.89 -12.52
N LEU A 185 -12.74 -16.81 -11.87
CA LEU A 185 -11.43 -17.25 -12.36
C LEU A 185 -11.30 -18.75 -12.62
N GLU A 186 -12.37 -19.53 -12.45
CA GLU A 186 -12.35 -20.99 -12.64
C GLU A 186 -11.80 -21.42 -14.01
N GLU A 187 -12.09 -20.68 -15.08
CA GLU A 187 -11.61 -20.98 -16.43
C GLU A 187 -10.11 -20.67 -16.66
N TYR A 188 -9.46 -19.97 -15.72
CA TYR A 188 -8.06 -19.53 -15.84
C TYR A 188 -7.07 -20.38 -15.04
N LYS A 189 -7.49 -21.52 -14.47
CA LYS A 189 -6.63 -22.39 -13.64
C LYS A 189 -5.36 -22.91 -14.31
N ASP A 190 -5.40 -23.06 -15.64
CA ASP A 190 -4.27 -23.49 -16.46
C ASP A 190 -3.45 -22.32 -17.02
N LYS A 191 -3.88 -21.07 -16.80
CA LYS A 191 -3.13 -19.86 -17.18
C LYS A 191 -2.19 -19.43 -16.07
N ARG A 192 -1.20 -18.63 -16.44
CA ARG A 192 -0.39 -17.87 -15.49
C ARG A 192 -1.26 -16.79 -14.84
N VAL A 193 -1.24 -16.73 -13.52
CA VAL A 193 -1.88 -15.70 -12.72
C VAL A 193 -0.83 -14.97 -11.91
N ILE A 194 -0.71 -13.66 -12.12
CA ILE A 194 0.16 -12.80 -11.32
C ILE A 194 -0.68 -11.81 -10.51
N THR A 195 -0.23 -11.50 -9.30
CA THR A 195 -0.89 -10.50 -8.45
C THR A 195 0.09 -9.52 -7.84
N TYR A 196 -0.44 -8.36 -7.43
CA TYR A 196 0.31 -7.31 -6.78
C TYR A 196 -0.55 -6.61 -5.72
N CYS A 197 0.10 -5.96 -4.78
CA CYS A 197 -0.52 -4.98 -3.90
C CYS A 197 0.51 -3.91 -3.55
N THR A 198 0.13 -2.90 -2.75
CA THR A 198 1.00 -1.75 -2.44
C THR A 198 2.39 -2.17 -1.95
N GLY A 199 2.46 -3.05 -0.94
CA GLY A 199 3.69 -3.42 -0.26
C GLY A 199 4.04 -4.90 -0.29
N GLY A 200 3.25 -5.76 -0.95
CA GLY A 200 3.47 -7.22 -1.04
C GLY A 200 2.70 -8.06 -0.03
N VAL A 201 2.49 -7.58 1.21
CA VAL A 201 1.94 -8.38 2.34
C VAL A 201 0.60 -9.11 2.06
N ARG A 202 -0.27 -8.59 1.18
CA ARG A 202 -1.53 -9.25 0.79
C ARG A 202 -1.31 -10.41 -0.19
N CYS A 203 -0.35 -10.24 -1.10
CA CYS A 203 -0.09 -11.20 -2.17
C CYS A 203 0.40 -12.54 -1.62
N GLU A 204 1.09 -12.49 -0.48
CA GLU A 204 1.55 -13.67 0.26
C GLU A 204 0.42 -14.66 0.53
N LYS A 205 -0.71 -14.18 1.09
CA LYS A 205 -1.89 -15.03 1.32
C LYS A 205 -2.71 -15.25 0.05
N LEU A 206 -2.90 -14.21 -0.76
CA LEU A 206 -3.73 -14.30 -1.97
C LEU A 206 -3.23 -15.36 -2.95
N THR A 207 -1.92 -15.46 -3.13
CA THR A 207 -1.33 -16.46 -4.00
C THR A 207 -1.47 -17.87 -3.43
N GLY A 208 -1.31 -18.05 -2.11
CA GLY A 208 -1.62 -19.32 -1.44
C GLY A 208 -3.09 -19.75 -1.65
N ILE A 209 -4.04 -18.81 -1.54
CA ILE A 209 -5.46 -19.06 -1.82
C ILE A 209 -5.68 -19.51 -3.27
N LEU A 210 -5.08 -18.85 -4.25
CA LEU A 210 -5.13 -19.25 -5.66
C LEU A 210 -4.57 -20.68 -5.84
N MET A 211 -3.42 -20.98 -5.25
CA MET A 211 -2.82 -22.31 -5.35
C MET A 211 -3.71 -23.40 -4.73
N ASN A 212 -4.30 -23.16 -3.56
CA ASN A 212 -5.26 -24.07 -2.91
C ASN A 212 -6.51 -24.30 -3.78
N LYS A 213 -6.93 -23.31 -4.56
CA LYS A 213 -8.05 -23.42 -5.51
C LYS A 213 -7.68 -24.11 -6.82
N GLY A 214 -6.43 -24.54 -6.98
CA GLY A 214 -5.97 -25.37 -8.10
C GLY A 214 -5.31 -24.61 -9.25
N PHE A 215 -4.96 -23.34 -9.06
CA PHE A 215 -4.15 -22.59 -10.02
C PHE A 215 -2.69 -23.08 -9.97
N LYS A 216 -2.11 -23.38 -11.13
CA LYS A 216 -0.81 -24.07 -11.22
C LYS A 216 0.39 -23.12 -11.35
N ASP A 217 0.23 -22.01 -12.06
CA ASP A 217 1.26 -21.00 -12.28
C ASP A 217 0.81 -19.69 -11.63
N VAL A 218 1.18 -19.52 -10.36
CA VAL A 218 0.80 -18.36 -9.54
C VAL A 218 2.04 -17.63 -9.09
N ALA A 219 2.10 -16.33 -9.36
CA ALA A 219 3.24 -15.49 -8.99
C ALA A 219 2.78 -14.14 -8.42
N GLN A 220 3.71 -13.43 -7.79
CA GLN A 220 3.45 -12.13 -7.16
C GLN A 220 4.61 -11.16 -7.35
N LEU A 221 4.28 -9.87 -7.40
CA LEU A 221 5.27 -8.80 -7.41
C LEU A 221 6.01 -8.74 -6.07
N HIS A 222 7.29 -9.12 -6.06
CA HIS A 222 8.13 -9.09 -4.87
C HIS A 222 8.31 -7.65 -4.37
N GLY A 223 7.93 -7.42 -3.12
CA GLY A 223 7.97 -6.09 -2.50
C GLY A 223 6.80 -5.17 -2.84
N GLY A 224 5.90 -5.56 -3.75
CA GLY A 224 4.73 -4.80 -4.16
C GLY A 224 5.05 -3.61 -5.07
N VAL A 225 4.03 -2.80 -5.37
CA VAL A 225 4.13 -1.64 -6.28
C VAL A 225 5.17 -0.63 -5.80
N VAL A 226 5.38 -0.47 -4.49
CA VAL A 226 6.44 0.39 -3.95
C VAL A 226 7.81 -0.03 -4.46
N ASN A 227 8.13 -1.32 -4.45
CA ASN A 227 9.41 -1.81 -4.98
C ASN A 227 9.51 -1.62 -6.50
N TYR A 228 8.42 -1.91 -7.22
CA TYR A 228 8.37 -1.74 -8.68
C TYR A 228 8.54 -0.28 -9.12
N SER A 229 8.00 0.66 -8.34
CA SER A 229 8.16 2.10 -8.56
C SER A 229 9.61 2.56 -8.36
N GLN A 230 10.31 1.99 -7.36
CA GLN A 230 11.68 2.36 -6.99
C GLN A 230 12.77 1.67 -7.84
N ASP A 231 12.40 0.64 -8.60
CA ASP A 231 13.33 -0.10 -9.45
C ASP A 231 13.88 0.76 -10.59
N GLU A 232 15.19 0.70 -10.80
CA GLU A 232 15.90 1.55 -11.76
C GLU A 232 15.59 1.22 -13.23
N GLU A 233 15.22 -0.03 -13.52
CA GLU A 233 14.97 -0.50 -14.87
C GLU A 233 13.52 -0.22 -15.30
N VAL A 234 12.55 -0.60 -14.47
CA VAL A 234 11.13 -0.45 -14.83
C VAL A 234 10.56 0.91 -14.42
N GLN A 235 11.07 1.54 -13.36
CA GLN A 235 10.72 2.91 -12.93
C GLN A 235 9.20 3.16 -12.80
N GLY A 236 8.42 2.12 -12.47
CA GLY A 236 6.96 2.22 -12.43
C GLY A 236 6.24 2.22 -13.78
N ARG A 237 6.91 1.87 -14.89
CA ARG A 237 6.28 1.76 -16.23
C ARG A 237 5.06 0.83 -16.21
N LEU A 238 4.05 1.12 -17.04
CA LEU A 238 2.75 0.44 -17.10
C LEU A 238 1.83 0.63 -15.88
N TRP A 239 2.27 1.32 -14.83
CA TRP A 239 1.38 1.80 -13.79
C TRP A 239 0.70 3.08 -14.26
N ASP A 240 -0.63 3.08 -14.30
CA ASP A 240 -1.42 4.26 -14.62
C ASP A 240 -2.03 4.82 -13.32
N GLY A 241 -2.03 6.15 -13.15
CA GLY A 241 -2.54 6.82 -11.95
C GLY A 241 -1.57 6.86 -10.77
N LYS A 242 -2.09 7.06 -9.56
CA LYS A 242 -1.28 7.13 -8.31
C LYS A 242 -1.42 5.86 -7.48
N LEU A 243 -0.38 5.54 -6.72
CA LEU A 243 -0.40 4.44 -5.77
C LEU A 243 -0.98 4.91 -4.44
N TYR A 244 -2.09 4.32 -4.02
CA TYR A 244 -2.66 4.56 -2.70
C TYR A 244 -1.74 4.06 -1.58
N VAL A 245 -1.51 4.90 -0.57
CA VAL A 245 -0.71 4.60 0.63
C VAL A 245 -1.49 4.90 1.92
N PHE A 246 -1.23 4.11 2.96
CA PHE A 246 -2.03 4.13 4.20
C PHE A 246 -1.51 5.13 5.24
N ASP A 247 -1.14 6.33 4.77
CA ASP A 247 -0.60 7.44 5.57
C ASP A 247 -1.15 8.80 5.11
N GLU A 248 -0.70 9.91 5.69
CA GLU A 248 -1.27 11.24 5.42
C GLU A 248 -1.03 11.75 3.99
N ARG A 249 -0.12 11.11 3.23
CA ARG A 249 0.09 11.39 1.80
C ARG A 249 -1.10 10.93 0.96
N ILE A 250 -1.83 9.92 1.43
CA ILE A 250 -2.98 9.26 0.78
C ILE A 250 -2.61 8.52 -0.51
N SER A 251 -1.86 9.15 -1.41
CA SER A 251 -1.32 8.53 -2.59
C SER A 251 0.03 9.13 -2.96
N ILE A 252 0.84 8.35 -3.67
CA ILE A 252 2.15 8.77 -4.18
C ILE A 252 2.24 8.47 -5.67
N ARG A 253 3.13 9.19 -6.36
CA ARG A 253 3.50 8.85 -7.73
C ARG A 253 4.23 7.51 -7.72
N ALA A 254 3.80 6.59 -8.58
CA ALA A 254 4.48 5.30 -8.75
C ALA A 254 5.20 5.18 -10.09
N ASN A 255 4.68 5.81 -11.15
CA ASN A 255 5.29 5.79 -12.48
C ASN A 255 6.17 7.03 -12.70
N HIS A 256 7.49 6.83 -12.81
CA HIS A 256 8.47 7.90 -13.00
C HIS A 256 8.89 8.11 -14.45
N THR A 257 8.22 7.45 -15.39
CA THR A 257 8.47 7.55 -16.83
C THR A 257 7.62 8.65 -17.48
N ASP A 258 7.74 8.78 -18.80
CA ASP A 258 6.90 9.63 -19.66
C ASP A 258 5.49 9.06 -19.88
N GLU A 259 5.22 7.84 -19.39
CA GLU A 259 3.90 7.21 -19.45
C GLU A 259 2.97 7.59 -18.29
N ASP A 260 3.42 8.43 -17.34
CA ASP A 260 2.62 8.83 -16.19
C ASP A 260 1.34 9.56 -16.62
N VAL A 261 0.19 9.06 -16.15
CA VAL A 261 -1.14 9.54 -16.53
C VAL A 261 -2.08 9.55 -15.34
N VAL A 262 -3.03 10.48 -15.34
CA VAL A 262 -4.11 10.52 -14.37
C VAL A 262 -5.33 9.81 -14.94
N ILE A 263 -5.79 8.76 -14.28
CA ILE A 263 -6.94 7.94 -14.72
C ILE A 263 -8.20 8.15 -13.90
N ALA A 264 -8.07 8.71 -12.70
CA ALA A 264 -9.19 8.97 -11.82
C ALA A 264 -9.99 10.19 -12.29
N THR A 265 -11.24 10.26 -11.85
CA THR A 265 -12.16 11.36 -12.18
C THR A 265 -12.89 11.86 -10.94
N CYS A 266 -13.14 13.16 -10.89
CA CYS A 266 -13.91 13.80 -9.84
C CYS A 266 -15.31 13.18 -9.75
N HIS A 267 -15.69 12.72 -8.56
CA HIS A 267 -16.98 12.10 -8.28
C HIS A 267 -18.19 12.96 -8.68
N HIS A 268 -18.07 14.29 -8.62
CA HIS A 268 -19.19 15.20 -8.86
C HIS A 268 -19.32 15.67 -10.31
N CYS A 269 -18.19 15.90 -11.00
CA CYS A 269 -18.20 16.52 -12.33
C CYS A 269 -17.55 15.67 -13.43
N GLY A 270 -16.91 14.55 -13.09
CA GLY A 270 -16.24 13.65 -14.05
C GLY A 270 -14.94 14.18 -14.63
N THR A 271 -14.47 15.37 -14.23
CA THR A 271 -13.18 15.91 -14.67
C THR A 271 -12.04 15.04 -14.17
N THR A 272 -11.03 14.80 -15.00
CA THR A 272 -9.79 14.09 -14.62
C THR A 272 -9.13 14.74 -13.41
N GLU A 273 -8.93 13.95 -12.37
CA GLU A 273 -8.45 14.39 -11.05
C GLU A 273 -8.05 13.14 -10.26
N ASP A 274 -7.06 13.24 -9.38
CA ASP A 274 -6.61 12.12 -8.52
C ASP A 274 -6.50 12.50 -7.04
N ARG A 275 -6.99 13.69 -6.66
CA ARG A 275 -7.00 14.11 -5.28
C ARG A 275 -8.15 13.46 -4.50
N TYR A 276 -7.77 12.63 -3.53
CA TYR A 276 -8.69 12.11 -2.53
C TYR A 276 -8.96 13.11 -1.41
N ILE A 277 -10.24 13.24 -1.07
CA ILE A 277 -10.72 13.91 0.14
C ILE A 277 -11.62 12.96 0.94
N ASN A 278 -11.84 13.28 2.21
CA ASN A 278 -12.80 12.56 3.03
C ASN A 278 -14.09 13.37 3.09
N CYS A 279 -15.23 12.67 3.01
CA CYS A 279 -16.52 13.28 3.18
C CYS A 279 -16.60 14.05 4.50
N SER A 280 -17.00 15.32 4.42
CA SER A 280 -17.11 16.23 5.56
C SER A 280 -18.13 15.76 6.60
N ASN A 281 -19.11 14.93 6.23
CA ASN A 281 -19.97 14.23 7.19
C ASN A 281 -19.15 13.20 8.01
N PRO A 282 -19.05 13.34 9.34
CA PRO A 282 -18.29 12.43 10.20
C PRO A 282 -18.84 11.01 10.30
N GLU A 283 -20.13 10.81 10.01
CA GLU A 283 -20.74 9.47 10.00
C GLU A 283 -20.45 8.73 8.70
N CYS A 284 -20.44 9.47 7.57
CA CYS A 284 -20.06 8.91 6.29
C CYS A 284 -18.53 8.71 6.23
N ASN A 285 -17.77 9.80 6.35
CA ASN A 285 -16.30 9.84 6.26
C ASN A 285 -15.71 9.07 5.06
N ARG A 286 -16.50 8.80 4.02
CA ARG A 286 -16.08 8.10 2.81
C ARG A 286 -14.98 8.90 2.14
N GLN A 287 -13.94 8.22 1.71
CA GLN A 287 -12.91 8.80 0.87
C GLN A 287 -13.33 8.73 -0.61
N TYR A 288 -13.14 9.81 -1.36
CA TYR A 288 -13.52 9.89 -2.78
C TYR A 288 -12.72 10.95 -3.52
N VAL A 289 -12.59 10.79 -4.85
CA VAL A 289 -11.84 11.71 -5.72
C VAL A 289 -12.67 12.98 -5.95
N CYS A 290 -12.06 14.15 -5.72
CA CYS A 290 -12.77 15.42 -5.82
C CYS A 290 -11.85 16.58 -6.23
N CYS A 291 -12.22 17.26 -7.32
CA CYS A 291 -11.51 18.45 -7.77
C CYS A 291 -11.77 19.63 -6.82
N THR A 292 -10.87 20.62 -6.82
CA THR A 292 -10.93 21.78 -5.92
C THR A 292 -12.24 22.57 -6.05
N GLU A 293 -12.75 22.77 -7.27
CA GLU A 293 -14.04 23.44 -7.49
C GLU A 293 -15.21 22.66 -6.87
N CYS A 294 -15.27 21.34 -7.08
CA CYS A 294 -16.35 20.52 -6.53
C CYS A 294 -16.25 20.39 -5.02
N GLU A 295 -15.04 20.33 -4.48
CA GLU A 295 -14.81 20.34 -3.04
C GLU A 295 -15.43 21.59 -2.40
N GLU A 296 -15.15 22.79 -2.94
CA GLU A 296 -15.72 24.03 -2.42
C GLU A 296 -17.24 24.07 -2.62
N LYS A 297 -17.72 23.70 -3.81
CA LYS A 297 -19.15 23.75 -4.17
C LYS A 297 -20.01 22.77 -3.35
N HIS A 298 -19.46 21.61 -3.02
CA HIS A 298 -20.16 20.56 -2.29
C HIS A 298 -19.75 20.49 -0.82
N GLU A 299 -18.93 21.43 -0.32
CA GLU A 299 -18.46 21.49 1.07
C GLU A 299 -17.81 20.17 1.51
N ALA A 300 -16.95 19.62 0.65
CA ALA A 300 -16.31 18.31 0.79
C ALA A 300 -17.29 17.16 1.11
N ALA A 301 -18.57 17.26 0.75
CA ALA A 301 -19.56 16.22 0.95
C ALA A 301 -19.80 15.40 -0.33
N CYS A 302 -19.83 14.08 -0.21
CA CYS A 302 -20.03 13.19 -1.37
C CYS A 302 -21.47 13.22 -1.90
N THR A 303 -22.44 13.60 -1.08
CA THR A 303 -23.86 13.70 -1.44
C THR A 303 -24.49 14.95 -0.82
N THR A 304 -25.65 15.36 -1.35
CA THR A 304 -26.44 16.45 -0.76
C THR A 304 -26.83 16.16 0.69
N GLU A 305 -27.21 14.93 1.00
CA GLU A 305 -27.53 14.50 2.36
C GLU A 305 -26.34 14.66 3.31
N CYS A 306 -25.14 14.26 2.88
CA CYS A 306 -23.93 14.46 3.67
C CYS A 306 -23.59 15.94 3.87
N ARG A 307 -23.87 16.79 2.86
CA ARG A 307 -23.66 18.23 2.95
C ARG A 307 -24.57 18.86 4.00
N GLU A 308 -25.83 18.44 4.02
CA GLU A 308 -26.86 18.96 4.93
C GLU A 308 -26.80 18.33 6.33
N HIS A 309 -25.89 17.38 6.55
CA HIS A 309 -25.74 16.71 7.83
C HIS A 309 -25.39 17.72 8.96
N PRO A 310 -26.05 17.68 10.13
CA PRO A 310 -25.86 18.67 11.20
C PRO A 310 -24.43 18.76 11.75
N ARG A 311 -23.63 17.71 11.57
CA ARG A 311 -22.22 17.64 11.99
C ARG A 311 -21.23 17.77 10.84
N ASN A 312 -21.63 18.35 9.69
CA ASN A 312 -20.73 18.60 8.57
C ASN A 312 -19.49 19.38 9.06
N ARG A 313 -18.31 18.83 8.79
CA ARG A 313 -17.02 19.33 9.29
C ARG A 313 -16.41 20.42 8.39
N TRP A 314 -16.98 20.72 7.23
CA TRP A 314 -16.43 21.64 6.23
C TRP A 314 -15.94 22.97 6.81
N PRO A 315 -16.71 23.69 7.65
CA PRO A 315 -16.25 24.96 8.21
C PRO A 315 -14.92 24.86 8.98
N ASN A 316 -14.60 23.68 9.53
CA ASN A 316 -13.41 23.44 10.35
C ASN A 316 -12.24 22.82 9.58
N ILE A 317 -12.47 22.31 8.35
CA ILE A 317 -11.46 21.59 7.56
C ILE A 317 -11.16 22.26 6.21
N LYS A 318 -11.85 23.37 5.89
CA LYS A 318 -11.68 24.11 4.63
C LYS A 318 -10.23 24.49 4.34
N GLU A 319 -9.49 24.92 5.36
CA GLU A 319 -8.08 25.30 5.22
C GLU A 319 -7.16 24.08 5.04
N THR A 320 -7.52 22.93 5.63
CA THR A 320 -6.72 21.69 5.57
C THR A 320 -6.53 21.15 4.15
N TYR A 321 -7.46 21.42 3.24
CA TYR A 321 -7.38 20.98 1.85
C TYR A 321 -6.88 22.07 0.89
N ALA A 322 -6.98 23.35 1.26
CA ALA A 322 -6.43 24.46 0.49
C ALA A 322 -4.89 24.45 0.44
N ASP A 323 -4.24 23.98 1.52
CA ASP A 323 -2.77 23.90 1.62
C ASP A 323 -2.15 22.73 0.84
N LYS A 324 -2.93 21.70 0.49
CA LYS A 324 -2.47 20.56 -0.34
C LYS A 324 -2.26 20.92 -1.81
N LYS A 325 -2.42 22.19 -2.19
CA LYS A 325 -2.25 22.74 -3.55
C LYS A 325 -0.77 22.93 -3.95
N ALA A 326 0.17 22.71 -3.03
CA ALA A 326 1.57 23.13 -3.16
C ALA A 326 2.63 22.01 -3.04
N GLN A 327 2.24 20.73 -3.03
CA GLN A 327 3.18 19.59 -2.97
C GLN A 327 3.09 18.71 -4.21
#